data_AF-A0A2D8EN91-F1
#
_entry.id   AF-A0A2D8EN91-F1
#
_cell.length_a   1.000
_cell.length_b   1.000
_cell.length_c   1.000
_cell.angle_alpha   90.00
_cell.angle_beta   90.00
_cell.angle_gamma   90.00
#
_symmetry.space_group_name_H-M   'P 1'
#
loop_
_entity.id
_entity.type
_entity.pdbx_description
1 polymer ?
#
loop_
_entity_poly.entity_id
_entity_poly.type
_entity_poly.pdbx_seq_one_letter_code
_entity_poly.pdbx_strand_id
1 'polypeptide(L)'
;MALSKITNGGITGMSVSSTDVTVSSGDLLFGTAAKGVCLGVTSNTDGNTLDDYEEGTWTAQMLGTTTNPSATVLATTATYKKVGTMVWAGATFVGVNTTGASGGVVISGMPFNSDFTVPMGNVMSQNTFNVGSTVANITPFWASSTQVWFYHTLHGSNIWGSVQHSAGASRYLYLSLIYTTAS
;
A
#
# COMPACT_ATOMS: atom_id res chain seq x y z
N MET A 1 21.65 42.52 -17.41
CA MET A 1 20.21 42.18 -17.38
C MET A 1 19.88 41.77 -15.96
N ALA A 2 19.00 42.49 -15.27
CA ALA A 2 18.70 42.22 -13.87
C ALA A 2 17.83 40.95 -13.76
N LEU A 3 18.47 39.80 -13.53
CA LEU A 3 17.80 38.61 -13.04
C LEU A 3 17.58 38.80 -11.54
N SER A 4 16.45 39.40 -11.16
CA SER A 4 15.97 39.28 -9.79
C SER A 4 14.48 39.04 -9.79
N LYS A 5 14.09 37.83 -9.39
CA LYS A 5 12.80 37.60 -8.74
C LYS A 5 13.01 36.68 -7.54
N ILE A 6 13.90 37.11 -6.65
CA ILE A 6 13.76 36.82 -5.22
C ILE A 6 13.12 38.09 -4.66
N THR A 7 11.81 38.06 -4.43
CA THR A 7 11.01 39.28 -4.20
C THR A 7 10.77 39.61 -2.72
N ASN A 8 11.26 38.80 -1.79
CA ASN A 8 11.19 39.13 -0.36
C ASN A 8 12.58 39.08 0.27
N GLY A 9 12.97 40.19 0.90
CA GLY A 9 14.30 40.39 1.46
C GLY A 9 14.63 39.36 2.54
N GLY A 10 15.82 38.78 2.43
CA GLY A 10 16.39 37.88 3.45
C GLY A 10 16.24 36.40 3.14
N ILE A 11 16.78 35.93 2.02
CA ILE A 11 17.04 34.49 1.90
C ILE A 11 18.32 34.18 2.65
N THR A 12 18.17 33.80 3.91
CA THR A 12 19.26 33.21 4.70
C THR A 12 19.29 31.72 4.40
N GLY A 13 20.44 31.23 3.94
CA GLY A 13 20.67 29.81 3.74
C GLY A 13 20.17 29.22 2.42
N MET A 14 20.13 30.02 1.34
CA MET A 14 20.03 29.49 -0.03
C MET A 14 21.19 30.05 -0.87
N SER A 15 21.87 29.19 -1.62
CA SER A 15 22.86 29.59 -2.63
C SER A 15 22.46 29.10 -4.00
N VAL A 16 22.66 29.92 -5.03
CA VAL A 16 22.40 29.59 -6.43
C VAL A 16 23.69 29.78 -7.22
N SER A 17 24.09 28.79 -8.00
CA SER A 17 25.25 28.81 -8.89
C SER A 17 24.81 28.62 -10.35
N SER A 18 25.77 28.53 -11.28
CA SER A 18 25.49 28.18 -12.67
C SER A 18 25.03 26.73 -12.86
N THR A 19 25.20 25.87 -11.85
CA THR A 19 24.90 24.43 -11.91
C THR A 19 23.87 23.99 -10.88
N ASP A 20 23.80 24.66 -9.73
CA ASP A 20 23.11 24.15 -8.55
C ASP A 20 22.28 25.21 -7.83
N VAL A 21 21.22 24.75 -7.18
CA VAL A 21 20.49 25.49 -6.13
C VAL A 21 20.64 24.68 -4.85
N THR A 22 21.10 25.33 -3.77
CA THR A 22 21.33 24.68 -2.48
C THR A 22 20.54 25.39 -1.40
N VAL A 23 19.80 24.64 -0.60
CA VAL A 23 19.21 25.07 0.67
C VAL A 23 20.16 24.59 1.78
N SER A 24 20.89 25.50 2.41
CA SER A 24 21.93 25.17 3.39
C SER A 24 21.39 24.74 4.75
N SER A 25 20.09 24.95 5.00
CA SER A 25 19.40 24.53 6.23
C SER A 25 17.87 24.54 6.03
N GLY A 26 17.17 23.55 6.58
CA GLY A 26 15.71 23.44 6.51
C GLY A 26 15.20 22.63 5.31
N ASP A 27 13.87 22.55 5.18
CA ASP A 27 13.18 21.76 4.16
C ASP A 27 12.64 22.65 3.01
N LEU A 28 12.38 22.04 1.85
CA LEU A 28 11.66 22.68 0.75
C LEU A 28 10.15 22.44 0.89
N LEU A 29 9.39 23.49 1.19
CA LEU A 29 7.94 23.43 1.30
C LEU A 29 7.27 24.01 0.06
N PHE A 30 6.34 23.26 -0.53
CA PHE A 30 5.46 23.78 -1.56
C PHE A 30 4.20 24.41 -0.93
N GLY A 31 3.84 25.62 -1.37
CA GLY A 31 2.70 26.35 -0.79
C GLY A 31 1.30 25.77 -1.07
N THR A 32 1.20 24.74 -1.93
CA THR A 32 -0.05 24.06 -2.30
C THR A 32 0.25 22.61 -2.68
N ALA A 33 -0.71 21.69 -2.49
CA ALA A 33 -0.56 20.27 -2.78
C ALA A 33 -0.28 19.93 -4.27
N ALA A 34 -0.68 20.78 -5.22
CA ALA A 34 -0.52 20.53 -6.66
C ALA A 34 0.88 20.90 -7.21
N LYS A 35 1.92 20.87 -6.37
CA LYS A 35 3.28 21.28 -6.71
C LYS A 35 4.25 20.18 -6.32
N GLY A 36 5.32 20.07 -7.08
CA GLY A 36 6.36 19.08 -6.84
C GLY A 36 7.65 19.43 -7.57
N VAL A 37 8.53 18.43 -7.66
CA VAL A 37 9.81 18.54 -8.37
C VAL A 37 9.67 17.92 -9.75
N CYS A 38 9.74 18.74 -10.80
CA CYS A 38 9.76 18.28 -12.19
C CYS A 38 11.16 17.77 -12.59
N LEU A 39 11.27 16.50 -12.95
CA LEU A 39 12.49 15.81 -13.35
C LEU A 39 12.60 15.73 -14.88
N GLY A 40 13.13 16.80 -15.49
CA GLY A 40 13.35 16.87 -16.94
C GLY A 40 12.15 17.37 -17.75
N VAL A 41 11.14 17.96 -17.09
CA VAL A 41 9.97 18.60 -17.73
C VAL A 41 9.74 20.01 -17.18
N THR A 42 8.93 20.82 -17.89
CA THR A 42 8.64 22.22 -17.52
C THR A 42 7.23 22.44 -16.98
N SER A 43 6.40 21.40 -16.95
CA SER A 43 5.05 21.43 -16.39
C SER A 43 4.88 20.29 -15.39
N ASN A 44 4.10 20.53 -14.34
CA ASN A 44 3.65 19.45 -13.47
C ASN A 44 2.67 18.55 -14.25
N THR A 45 3.22 17.55 -14.92
CA THR A 45 2.48 16.44 -15.53
C THR A 45 2.99 15.16 -14.90
N ASP A 46 2.09 14.33 -14.41
CA ASP A 46 2.31 13.22 -13.47
C ASP A 46 3.46 12.25 -13.85
N GLY A 47 3.84 12.17 -15.13
CA GLY A 47 4.92 11.29 -15.59
C GLY A 47 6.33 11.66 -15.11
N ASN A 48 6.58 12.93 -14.75
CA ASN A 48 7.92 13.42 -14.42
C ASN A 48 7.95 14.34 -13.18
N THR A 49 6.88 14.39 -12.41
CA THR A 49 6.84 15.20 -11.18
C THR A 49 6.86 14.30 -9.95
N LEU A 50 7.71 14.64 -8.98
CA LEU A 50 7.59 14.14 -7.61
C LEU A 50 6.75 15.13 -6.80
N ASP A 51 5.45 14.89 -6.72
CA ASP A 51 4.48 15.71 -5.97
C ASP A 51 3.71 14.91 -4.91
N ASP A 52 3.67 13.59 -5.02
CA ASP A 52 2.93 12.73 -4.10
C ASP A 52 3.87 11.68 -3.47
N TYR A 53 4.33 11.95 -2.25
CA TYR A 53 5.05 11.01 -1.40
C TYR A 53 4.48 11.05 0.01
N GLU A 54 3.99 9.90 0.48
CA GLU A 54 3.42 9.76 1.81
C GLU A 54 3.85 8.42 2.42
N GLU A 55 4.27 8.44 3.68
CA GLU A 55 4.46 7.24 4.50
C GLU A 55 3.53 7.31 5.69
N GLY A 56 2.96 6.17 6.08
CA GLY A 56 2.04 6.16 7.20
C GLY A 56 1.65 4.78 7.69
N THR A 57 0.79 4.78 8.69
CA THR A 57 0.11 3.59 9.22
C THR A 57 -1.33 3.56 8.75
N TRP A 58 -1.91 2.38 8.61
CA TRP A 58 -3.32 2.22 8.28
C TRP A 58 -3.98 1.16 9.17
N THR A 59 -5.32 1.20 9.27
CA THR A 59 -6.07 0.24 10.09
C THR A 59 -6.50 -0.95 9.23
N ALA A 60 -5.66 -1.98 9.19
CA ALA A 60 -5.99 -3.23 8.49
C ALA A 60 -6.87 -4.13 9.35
N GLN A 61 -7.98 -4.61 8.78
CA GLN A 61 -8.91 -5.52 9.45
C GLN A 61 -9.02 -6.84 8.68
N MET A 62 -9.02 -7.96 9.40
CA MET A 62 -9.26 -9.29 8.83
C MET A 62 -10.75 -9.65 8.92
N LEU A 63 -11.33 -10.04 7.79
CA LEU A 63 -12.73 -10.41 7.61
C LEU A 63 -12.86 -11.76 6.90
N GLY A 64 -14.08 -12.32 6.86
CA GLY A 64 -14.41 -13.49 6.06
C GLY A 64 -15.41 -13.15 4.96
N THR A 65 -15.35 -13.82 3.81
CA THR A 65 -16.28 -13.54 2.70
C THR A 65 -17.71 -13.99 2.97
N THR A 66 -17.91 -14.95 3.88
CA THR A 66 -19.22 -15.52 4.19
C THR A 66 -19.69 -15.06 5.57
N THR A 67 -18.87 -15.22 6.60
CA THR A 67 -19.12 -14.65 7.93
C THR A 67 -17.84 -14.01 8.46
N ASN A 68 -18.00 -12.88 9.15
CA ASN A 68 -16.90 -12.20 9.82
C ASN A 68 -16.53 -12.90 11.14
N PRO A 69 -15.29 -12.70 11.64
CA PRO A 69 -14.95 -13.10 13.00
C PRO A 69 -15.94 -12.51 14.02
N SER A 70 -16.18 -13.24 15.12
CA SER A 70 -17.11 -12.81 16.17
C SER A 70 -16.68 -11.53 16.91
N ALA A 71 -15.39 -11.21 16.87
CA ALA A 71 -14.84 -9.95 17.37
C ALA A 71 -14.01 -9.28 16.27
N THR A 72 -13.88 -7.96 16.32
CA THR A 72 -13.04 -7.21 15.36
C THR A 72 -11.59 -7.69 15.42
N VAL A 73 -11.04 -8.12 14.28
CA VAL A 73 -9.65 -8.56 14.14
C VAL A 73 -8.84 -7.50 13.41
N LEU A 74 -7.99 -6.78 14.13
CA LEU A 74 -7.09 -5.77 13.56
C LEU A 74 -5.66 -6.31 13.43
N ALA A 75 -4.92 -5.77 12.48
CA ALA A 75 -3.49 -6.04 12.35
C ALA A 75 -2.74 -5.52 13.59
N THR A 76 -1.69 -6.25 13.98
CA THR A 76 -0.74 -5.84 15.00
C THR A 76 0.12 -4.67 14.50
N THR A 77 0.54 -4.72 13.23
CA THR A 77 1.27 -3.64 12.55
C THR A 77 0.78 -3.54 11.11
N ALA A 78 0.53 -2.32 10.63
CA ALA A 78 0.16 -2.04 9.25
C ALA A 78 0.70 -0.68 8.80
N THR A 79 1.50 -0.67 7.74
CA THR A 79 2.23 0.50 7.23
C THR A 79 2.19 0.56 5.71
N TYR A 80 2.34 1.76 5.15
CA TYR A 80 2.43 1.96 3.70
C TYR A 80 3.46 3.02 3.32
N LYS A 81 3.85 2.99 2.04
CA LYS A 81 4.62 4.03 1.36
C LYS A 81 3.98 4.27 -0.01
N LYS A 82 3.64 5.52 -0.32
CA LYS A 82 3.08 5.96 -1.60
C LYS A 82 4.10 6.82 -2.33
N VAL A 83 4.28 6.57 -3.63
CA VAL A 83 5.11 7.36 -4.54
C VAL A 83 4.31 7.52 -5.83
N GLY A 84 3.81 8.73 -6.11
CA GLY A 84 2.84 8.94 -7.18
C GLY A 84 1.64 8.02 -6.94
N THR A 85 1.19 7.30 -7.98
CA THR A 85 0.10 6.32 -7.85
C THR A 85 0.53 4.97 -7.26
N MET A 86 1.83 4.68 -7.16
CA MET A 86 2.32 3.39 -6.67
C MET A 86 2.33 3.35 -5.14
N VAL A 87 1.71 2.33 -4.56
CA VAL A 87 1.63 2.11 -3.12
C VAL A 87 2.24 0.76 -2.79
N TRP A 88 3.21 0.75 -1.89
CA TRP A 88 3.54 -0.44 -1.10
C TRP A 88 2.74 -0.40 0.19
N ALA A 89 2.08 -1.49 0.56
CA ALA A 89 1.47 -1.64 1.88
C ALA A 89 1.78 -3.03 2.46
N GLY A 90 2.09 -3.06 3.76
CA GLY A 90 2.35 -4.27 4.52
C GLY A 90 1.49 -4.33 5.76
N ALA A 91 1.08 -5.54 6.15
CA ALA A 91 0.34 -5.77 7.38
C ALA A 91 0.70 -7.12 8.01
N THR A 92 0.66 -7.17 9.34
CA THR A 92 0.93 -8.36 10.13
C THR A 92 -0.16 -8.55 11.18
N PHE A 93 -0.66 -9.78 11.29
CA PHE A 93 -1.60 -10.23 12.29
C PHE A 93 -0.88 -11.28 13.11
N VAL A 94 -0.70 -11.05 14.40
CA VAL A 94 0.12 -11.91 15.27
C VAL A 94 -0.73 -12.42 16.42
N GLY A 95 -0.96 -13.75 16.46
CA GLY A 95 -1.70 -14.41 17.53
C GLY A 95 -3.18 -14.01 17.62
N VAL A 96 -3.80 -13.59 16.52
CA VAL A 96 -5.17 -13.07 16.52
C VAL A 96 -6.21 -14.19 16.65
N ASN A 97 -7.42 -13.82 17.08
CA ASN A 97 -8.55 -14.73 17.19
C ASN A 97 -9.57 -14.46 16.06
N THR A 98 -9.67 -15.38 15.11
CA THR A 98 -10.59 -15.30 13.97
C THR A 98 -11.82 -16.18 14.12
N THR A 99 -12.11 -16.67 15.33
CA THR A 99 -13.29 -17.52 15.60
C THR A 99 -14.55 -16.87 15.04
N GLY A 100 -15.38 -17.67 14.37
CA GLY A 100 -16.60 -17.21 13.69
C GLY A 100 -16.41 -16.81 12.22
N ALA A 101 -15.16 -16.60 11.77
CA ALA A 101 -14.89 -16.33 10.36
C ALA A 101 -15.16 -17.56 9.47
N SER A 102 -15.72 -17.33 8.28
CA SER A 102 -15.88 -18.35 7.26
C SER A 102 -15.80 -17.78 5.84
N GLY A 103 -15.60 -18.66 4.87
CA GLY A 103 -15.30 -18.27 3.49
C GLY A 103 -13.83 -17.88 3.31
N GLY A 104 -13.55 -17.04 2.33
CA GLY A 104 -12.20 -16.58 2.01
C GLY A 104 -11.64 -15.60 3.06
N VAL A 105 -10.30 -15.55 3.17
CA VAL A 105 -9.60 -14.56 4.01
C VAL A 105 -9.57 -13.20 3.30
N VAL A 106 -10.08 -12.17 3.97
CA VAL A 106 -10.19 -10.80 3.44
C VAL A 106 -9.41 -9.85 4.34
N ILE A 107 -8.59 -8.97 3.75
CA ILE A 107 -8.01 -7.83 4.44
C ILE A 107 -8.68 -6.56 3.91
N SER A 108 -9.29 -5.80 4.81
CA SER A 108 -9.99 -4.55 4.50
C SER A 108 -9.29 -3.34 5.12
N GLY A 109 -9.61 -2.16 4.56
CA GLY A 109 -9.16 -0.87 5.07
C GLY A 109 -7.96 -0.32 4.32
N MET A 110 -7.67 -0.80 3.09
CA MET A 110 -6.48 -0.41 2.32
C MET A 110 -6.18 1.09 2.43
N PRO A 111 -4.90 1.48 2.55
CA PRO A 111 -4.53 2.87 2.83
C PRO A 111 -5.03 3.85 1.77
N PHE A 112 -5.11 3.40 0.51
CA PHE A 112 -5.69 4.14 -0.60
C PHE A 112 -6.53 3.22 -1.47
N ASN A 113 -7.54 3.79 -2.13
CA ASN A 113 -8.37 3.07 -3.09
C ASN A 113 -7.53 2.57 -4.28
N SER A 114 -7.59 1.27 -4.53
CA SER A 114 -6.99 0.63 -5.69
C SER A 114 -7.69 1.02 -7.01
N ASP A 115 -6.91 1.10 -8.09
CA ASP A 115 -7.39 1.23 -9.48
C ASP A 115 -7.78 -0.12 -10.13
N PHE A 116 -7.78 -1.21 -9.35
CA PHE A 116 -8.01 -2.60 -9.76
C PHE A 116 -6.92 -3.28 -10.59
N THR A 117 -5.74 -2.68 -10.74
CA THR A 117 -4.55 -3.41 -11.20
C THR A 117 -4.22 -4.51 -10.20
N VAL A 118 -4.11 -5.77 -10.65
CA VAL A 118 -3.90 -6.93 -9.76
C VAL A 118 -2.73 -6.63 -8.80
N PRO A 119 -2.96 -6.67 -7.46
CA PRO A 119 -1.92 -6.33 -6.53
C PRO A 119 -0.87 -7.43 -6.56
N MET A 120 0.39 -7.05 -6.61
CA MET A 120 1.50 -8.00 -6.56
C MET A 120 2.01 -8.07 -5.13
N GLY A 121 2.24 -9.27 -4.60
CA GLY A 121 2.61 -9.37 -3.20
C GLY A 121 2.84 -10.80 -2.72
N ASN A 122 3.33 -10.89 -1.49
CA ASN A 122 3.49 -12.17 -0.81
C ASN A 122 2.51 -12.26 0.36
N VAL A 123 2.09 -13.50 0.67
CA VAL A 123 1.34 -13.80 1.88
C VAL A 123 1.92 -15.04 2.56
N MET A 124 2.14 -14.93 3.86
CA MET A 124 2.55 -16.04 4.73
C MET A 124 1.49 -16.22 5.81
N SER A 125 1.11 -17.47 6.05
CA SER A 125 0.10 -17.85 7.04
C SER A 125 0.65 -18.90 7.98
N GLN A 126 0.36 -18.74 9.27
CA GLN A 126 0.40 -19.81 10.25
C GLN A 126 -1.01 -19.98 10.81
N ASN A 127 -1.64 -21.10 10.46
CA ASN A 127 -2.98 -21.50 10.88
C ASN A 127 -4.14 -20.57 10.45
N THR A 128 -3.90 -19.41 9.81
CA THR A 128 -4.98 -18.51 9.33
C THR A 128 -5.74 -19.12 8.16
N PHE A 129 -5.00 -19.82 7.30
CA PHE A 129 -5.51 -20.68 6.24
C PHE A 129 -4.56 -21.86 6.03
N ASN A 130 -5.07 -22.92 5.41
CA ASN A 130 -4.29 -24.11 5.07
C ASN A 130 -3.87 -24.09 3.60
N VAL A 131 -2.64 -24.54 3.33
CA VAL A 131 -2.13 -24.73 1.96
C VAL A 131 -2.27 -26.20 1.61
N GLY A 132 -3.16 -26.52 0.68
CA GLY A 132 -3.36 -27.89 0.20
C GLY A 132 -2.15 -28.39 -0.59
N SER A 133 -1.94 -29.71 -0.62
CA SER A 133 -0.78 -30.34 -1.31
C SER A 133 -0.75 -30.11 -2.82
N THR A 134 -1.88 -29.74 -3.43
CA THR A 134 -1.99 -29.43 -4.86
C THR A 134 -1.94 -27.94 -5.18
N VAL A 135 -1.84 -27.07 -4.16
CA VAL A 135 -1.76 -25.61 -4.36
C VAL A 135 -0.41 -25.24 -4.98
N ALA A 136 -0.45 -24.56 -6.13
CA ALA A 136 0.73 -24.15 -6.88
C ALA A 136 1.27 -22.79 -6.44
N ASN A 137 0.38 -21.83 -6.20
CA ASN A 137 0.73 -20.53 -5.65
C ASN A 137 -0.47 -19.94 -4.91
N ILE A 138 -0.18 -18.92 -4.10
CA ILE A 138 -1.18 -18.06 -3.46
C ILE A 138 -0.77 -16.62 -3.73
N THR A 139 -1.70 -15.80 -4.19
CA THR A 139 -1.47 -14.37 -4.45
C THR A 139 -2.58 -13.52 -3.86
N PRO A 140 -2.27 -12.29 -3.40
CA PRO A 140 -3.29 -11.28 -3.16
C PRO A 140 -4.09 -10.99 -4.43
N PHE A 141 -5.38 -10.70 -4.29
CA PHE A 141 -6.28 -10.36 -5.39
C PHE A 141 -7.33 -9.36 -4.92
N TRP A 142 -7.70 -8.37 -5.73
CA TRP A 142 -8.69 -7.38 -5.34
C TRP A 142 -10.09 -7.96 -5.23
N ALA A 143 -10.76 -7.67 -4.12
CA ALA A 143 -12.19 -7.90 -3.96
C ALA A 143 -13.00 -6.62 -4.15
N SER A 144 -12.40 -5.48 -3.82
CA SER A 144 -12.90 -4.14 -4.10
C SER A 144 -11.70 -3.17 -4.10
N SER A 145 -11.96 -1.88 -4.33
CA SER A 145 -10.92 -0.86 -4.24
C SER A 145 -10.33 -0.71 -2.82
N THR A 146 -10.98 -1.25 -1.79
CA THR A 146 -10.57 -1.12 -0.38
C THR A 146 -10.29 -2.44 0.32
N GLN A 147 -10.41 -3.57 -0.40
CA GLN A 147 -10.32 -4.91 0.17
C GLN A 147 -9.57 -5.87 -0.75
N VAL A 148 -8.64 -6.63 -0.16
CA VAL A 148 -7.87 -7.68 -0.85
C VAL A 148 -8.23 -9.05 -0.27
N TRP A 149 -8.40 -10.04 -1.15
CA TRP A 149 -8.53 -11.47 -0.82
C TRP A 149 -7.25 -12.19 -1.21
N PHE A 150 -7.21 -13.50 -1.00
CA PHE A 150 -6.13 -14.34 -1.49
C PHE A 150 -6.70 -15.45 -2.36
N TYR A 151 -6.14 -15.61 -3.56
CA TYR A 151 -6.48 -16.68 -4.48
C TYR A 151 -5.33 -17.64 -4.61
N HIS A 152 -5.67 -18.93 -4.72
CA HIS A 152 -4.72 -19.97 -5.04
C HIS A 152 -4.99 -20.55 -6.43
N THR A 153 -3.92 -21.00 -7.08
CA THR A 153 -4.00 -21.86 -8.26
C THR A 153 -3.59 -23.29 -7.91
N LEU A 154 -3.91 -24.27 -8.75
CA LEU A 154 -3.59 -25.68 -8.52
C LEU A 154 -2.60 -26.21 -9.57
N HIS A 155 -1.73 -27.13 -9.18
CA HIS A 155 -0.90 -27.87 -10.12
C HIS A 155 -1.78 -28.79 -10.98
N GLY A 156 -1.55 -28.77 -12.31
CA GLY A 156 -2.23 -29.68 -13.24
C GLY A 156 -3.72 -29.40 -13.47
N SER A 157 -4.24 -28.26 -13.00
CA SER A 157 -5.63 -27.84 -13.22
C SER A 157 -5.73 -26.33 -13.38
N ASN A 158 -6.53 -25.86 -14.32
CA ASN A 158 -6.78 -24.43 -14.53
C ASN A 158 -7.92 -23.94 -13.62
N ILE A 159 -7.67 -23.93 -12.31
CA ILE A 159 -8.66 -23.51 -11.31
C ILE A 159 -8.06 -22.40 -10.45
N TRP A 160 -8.85 -21.34 -10.28
CA TRP A 160 -8.62 -20.26 -9.33
C TRP A 160 -9.61 -20.44 -8.18
N GLY A 161 -9.12 -20.57 -6.96
CA GLY A 161 -9.94 -20.72 -5.77
C GLY A 161 -9.60 -19.66 -4.72
N SER A 162 -10.59 -19.20 -3.97
CA SER A 162 -10.32 -18.35 -2.82
C SER A 162 -9.72 -19.17 -1.67
N VAL A 163 -8.70 -18.62 -1.01
CA VAL A 163 -8.07 -19.24 0.16
C VAL A 163 -9.00 -19.11 1.36
N GLN A 164 -9.45 -20.25 1.87
CA GLN A 164 -10.44 -20.32 2.94
C GLN A 164 -9.84 -20.09 4.32
N HIS A 165 -10.61 -19.46 5.21
CA HIS A 165 -10.29 -19.35 6.63
C HIS A 165 -10.12 -20.72 7.29
N SER A 166 -9.07 -20.86 8.09
CA SER A 166 -9.01 -21.84 9.18
C SER A 166 -9.20 -21.09 10.49
N ALA A 167 -10.46 -20.76 10.78
CA ALA A 167 -10.83 -19.91 11.89
C ALA A 167 -10.43 -20.49 13.26
N GLY A 168 -10.02 -19.62 14.19
CA GLY A 168 -9.72 -20.01 15.56
C GLY A 168 -8.82 -19.01 16.28
N ALA A 169 -8.27 -19.40 17.42
CA ALA A 169 -7.28 -18.61 18.17
C ALA A 169 -5.85 -18.88 17.67
N SER A 170 -4.92 -17.97 17.99
CA SER A 170 -3.49 -18.08 17.63
C SER A 170 -3.27 -18.20 16.12
N ARG A 171 -3.88 -17.27 15.37
CA ARG A 171 -3.73 -17.15 13.93
C ARG A 171 -2.68 -16.10 13.59
N TYR A 172 -1.87 -16.37 12.57
CA TYR A 172 -0.86 -15.43 12.10
C TYR A 172 -0.95 -15.27 10.59
N LEU A 173 -0.86 -14.03 10.13
CA LEU A 173 -0.87 -13.68 8.73
C LEU A 173 0.07 -12.51 8.51
N TYR A 174 0.97 -12.63 7.55
CA TYR A 174 1.91 -11.59 7.14
C TYR A 174 1.71 -11.37 5.67
N LEU A 175 1.48 -10.12 5.26
CA LEU A 175 1.31 -9.77 3.86
C LEU A 175 2.08 -8.50 3.50
N SER A 176 2.52 -8.48 2.26
CA SER A 176 2.99 -7.28 1.57
C SER A 176 2.32 -7.22 0.21
N LEU A 177 2.00 -6.01 -0.25
CA LEU A 177 1.38 -5.76 -1.54
C LEU A 177 1.88 -4.46 -2.14
N ILE A 178 2.07 -4.49 -3.45
CA ILE A 178 2.36 -3.36 -4.32
C ILE A 178 1.17 -3.21 -5.26
N TYR A 179 0.62 -2.01 -5.35
CA TYR A 179 -0.51 -1.71 -6.21
C TYR A 179 -0.53 -0.25 -6.64
N THR A 180 -1.46 0.10 -7.51
CA THR A 180 -1.66 1.47 -8.00
C THR A 180 -3.02 2.03 -7.57
N THR A 181 -3.06 3.33 -7.33
CA THR A 181 -4.29 4.09 -7.08
C THR A 181 -4.76 4.75 -8.37
N ALA A 182 -6.03 5.16 -8.41
CA ALA A 182 -6.45 6.11 -9.44
C ALA A 182 -5.62 7.41 -9.32
N SER A 183 -5.31 8.02 -10.48
CA SER A 183 -4.68 9.35 -10.58
C SER A 183 -5.61 10.45 -10.09
#